data_AF-A0A7X5WMC9-F1
#
_entry.id   AF-A0A7X5WMC9-F1
#
_cell.length_a   1.000
_cell.length_b   1.000
_cell.length_c   1.000
_cell.angle_alpha   90.00
_cell.angle_beta   90.00
_cell.angle_gamma   90.00
#
_symmetry.space_group_name_H-M   'P 1'
#
loop_
_entity.id
_entity.type
_entity.pdbx_description
1 polymer ?
#
loop_
_entity_poly.entity_id
_entity_poly.type
_entity_poly.pdbx_seq_one_letter_code
_entity_poly.pdbx_strand_id
1 'polypeptide(L)'
;MAISGIALLGFVVIHMIGNLHLYEGPVQVHEYGEALRDLGGHLAPRTFVLWLLRIGLIAMFVIHIHSAVSLSRMSVKADRSYASPRDYIAANFASRTMRWTGPIV
;
A
#
# COMPACT_ATOMS: atom_id res chain seq x y z
N MET A 1 -7.49 -7.60 -0.22
CA MET A 1 -7.00 -7.74 -1.61
C MET A 1 -7.20 -6.44 -2.39
N ALA A 2 -8.30 -6.27 -3.14
CA ALA A 2 -8.42 -5.16 -4.09
C ALA A 2 -8.51 -3.78 -3.42
N ILE A 3 -9.47 -3.60 -2.50
CA ILE A 3 -9.65 -2.32 -1.79
C ILE A 3 -8.38 -1.93 -1.04
N SER A 4 -7.77 -2.88 -0.32
CA SER A 4 -6.52 -2.61 0.39
C SER A 4 -5.34 -2.33 -0.53
N GLY A 5 -5.28 -2.98 -1.69
CA GLY A 5 -4.26 -2.70 -2.70
C GLY A 5 -4.41 -1.31 -3.32
N ILE A 6 -5.64 -0.89 -3.63
CA ILE A 6 -5.93 0.45 -4.16
C ILE A 6 -5.56 1.52 -3.12
N ALA A 7 -5.90 1.32 -1.85
CA ALA A 7 -5.52 2.25 -0.78
C ALA A 7 -4.00 2.39 -0.64
N LEU A 8 -3.27 1.25 -0.65
CA LEU A 8 -1.80 1.26 -0.58
C LEU A 8 -1.18 1.92 -1.82
N LEU A 9 -1.72 1.67 -3.02
CA LEU A 9 -1.26 2.32 -4.24
C LEU A 9 -1.47 3.84 -4.18
N GLY A 10 -2.66 4.28 -3.73
CA GLY A 10 -2.95 5.69 -3.54
C GLY A 10 -1.99 6.35 -2.55
N PHE A 11 -1.68 5.66 -1.44
CA PHE A 11 -0.65 6.12 -0.51
C PHE A 11 0.71 6.27 -1.18
N VAL A 12 1.18 5.27 -1.94
CA VAL A 12 2.47 5.33 -2.63
C VAL A 12 2.52 6.52 -3.60
N VAL A 13 1.48 6.75 -4.40
CA VAL A 13 1.42 7.89 -5.32
C VAL A 13 1.53 9.21 -4.57
N ILE A 14 0.70 9.42 -3.55
CA ILE A 14 0.71 10.65 -2.74
C ILE A 14 2.06 10.82 -2.02
N HIS A 15 2.62 9.72 -1.51
CA HIS A 15 3.91 9.74 -0.81
C HIS A 15 5.05 10.11 -1.77
N MET A 16 5.06 9.58 -3.00
CA MET A 16 6.06 9.95 -4.00
C MET A 16 5.92 11.42 -4.43
N ILE A 17 4.69 11.94 -4.54
CA ILE A 17 4.46 13.37 -4.77
C ILE A 17 5.05 14.20 -3.63
N GLY A 18 4.79 13.83 -2.37
CA GLY A 18 5.39 14.48 -1.21
C GLY A 18 6.92 14.43 -1.21
N ASN A 19 7.52 13.35 -1.72
CA ASN A 19 8.96 13.23 -1.84
C ASN A 19 9.57 14.18 -2.89
N LEU A 20 8.78 14.75 -3.81
CA LEU A 20 9.29 15.74 -4.75
C LEU A 20 9.76 17.02 -4.05
N HIS A 21 9.25 17.34 -2.86
CA HIS A 21 9.74 18.46 -2.05
C HIS A 21 11.23 18.35 -1.73
N LEU A 22 11.82 17.14 -1.77
CA LEU A 22 13.27 16.94 -1.63
C LEU A 22 14.08 17.77 -2.64
N TYR A 23 13.52 18.04 -3.82
CA TYR A 23 14.18 18.81 -4.88
C TYR A 23 14.04 20.33 -4.73
N GLU A 24 13.24 20.81 -3.76
CA GLU A 24 12.97 22.24 -3.57
C GLU A 24 13.98 22.93 -2.64
N GLY A 25 14.74 22.15 -1.87
CA GLY A 25 15.73 22.64 -0.92
C GLY A 25 15.38 22.33 0.54
N PRO A 26 16.36 22.48 1.46
CA PRO A 26 16.22 22.01 2.84
C PRO A 26 15.14 22.76 3.64
N VAL A 27 14.90 24.04 3.34
CA VAL A 27 13.90 24.86 4.03
C VAL A 27 12.50 24.38 3.66
N GLN A 28 12.22 24.18 2.38
CA GLN A 28 10.91 23.75 1.87
C GLN A 28 10.54 22.36 2.39
N VAL A 29 11.51 21.44 2.41
CA VAL A 29 11.32 20.10 3.01
C VAL A 29 10.99 20.20 4.50
N HIS A 30 11.69 21.07 5.23
CA HIS A 30 11.44 21.28 6.66
C HIS A 30 10.04 21.84 6.90
N GLU A 31 9.64 22.90 6.18
CA GLU A 31 8.32 23.52 6.29
C GLU A 31 7.20 22.56 5.90
N TYR A 32 7.37 21.77 4.84
CA TYR A 32 6.43 20.72 4.47
C TYR A 32 6.26 19.69 5.60
N GLY A 33 7.37 19.26 6.21
CA GLY A 33 7.34 18.36 7.37
C GLY A 33 6.62 18.97 8.57
N GLU A 34 6.81 20.25 8.85
CA GLU A 34 6.10 20.96 9.91
C GLU A 34 4.60 21.09 9.61
N ALA A 35 4.23 21.43 8.37
CA ALA A 35 2.84 21.47 7.93
C ALA A 35 2.13 20.11 8.07
N LEU A 36 2.85 19.02 7.76
CA LEU A 36 2.35 17.66 8.00
C LEU A 36 2.14 17.39 9.50
N ARG A 37 3.05 17.83 10.37
CA ARG A 37 2.89 17.65 11.83
C ARG A 37 1.73 18.46 12.38
N ASP A 38 1.39 19.59 11.77
CA ASP A 38 0.25 20.41 12.17
C ASP A 38 -1.01 20.16 11.33
N LEU A 39 -1.06 19.02 10.62
CA LEU A 39 -2.19 18.65 9.78
C LEU A 39 -3.46 18.50 10.65
N GLY A 40 -4.42 19.40 10.42
CA GLY A 40 -5.64 19.54 11.24
C GLY A 40 -5.71 20.86 12.02
N GLY A 41 -4.62 21.63 12.09
CA GLY A 41 -4.55 22.93 12.76
C GLY A 41 -5.10 22.87 14.19
N HIS A 42 -6.04 23.76 14.51
CA HIS A 42 -6.66 23.81 15.84
C HIS A 42 -7.70 22.70 16.10
N LEU A 43 -8.11 21.92 15.09
CA LEU A 43 -9.12 20.87 15.23
C LEU A 43 -8.53 19.56 15.78
N ALA A 44 -7.22 19.36 15.66
CA ALA A 44 -6.54 18.15 16.09
C ALA A 44 -5.20 18.47 16.75
N PRO A 45 -4.77 17.71 17.77
CA PRO A 45 -3.45 17.90 18.34
C PRO A 45 -2.34 17.71 17.29
N ARG A 46 -1.23 18.42 17.46
CA ARG A 46 -0.04 18.24 16.64
C ARG A 46 0.34 16.76 16.53
N THR A 47 0.60 16.31 15.32
CA THR A 47 0.94 14.95 14.88
C THR A 47 -0.19 13.91 14.95
N PHE A 48 -1.35 14.25 15.52
CA PHE A 48 -2.44 13.29 15.72
C PHE A 48 -2.94 12.71 14.40
N VAL A 49 -3.23 13.57 13.42
CA VAL A 49 -3.68 13.12 12.09
C VAL A 49 -2.60 12.27 11.41
N LEU A 50 -1.32 12.63 11.54
CA LEU A 50 -0.23 11.80 10.99
C LEU A 50 -0.19 10.41 11.63
N TRP A 51 -0.39 10.30 12.95
CA TRP A 51 -0.44 9.01 13.62
C TRP A 51 -1.64 8.18 13.18
N LEU A 52 -2.80 8.80 12.99
CA LEU A 52 -3.97 8.14 12.44
C LEU A 52 -3.69 7.58 11.03
N LEU A 53 -3.08 8.38 10.15
CA LEU A 53 -2.68 7.95 8.81
C LEU A 53 -1.67 6.80 8.86
N ARG A 54 -0.68 6.83 9.78
CA ARG A 54 0.30 5.76 9.98
C ARG A 54 -0.36 4.45 10.42
N ILE A 55 -1.20 4.50 11.44
CA ILE A 55 -1.89 3.31 11.96
C ILE A 55 -2.81 2.76 10.88
N GLY A 56 -3.55 3.63 10.18
CA GLY A 56 -4.39 3.25 9.04
C GLY A 56 -3.58 2.54 7.96
N LEU A 57 -2.43 3.09 7.57
CA LEU A 57 -1.55 2.49 6.57
C LEU A 57 -1.04 1.11 6.99
N ILE A 58 -0.56 0.98 8.23
CA ILE A 58 -0.09 -0.30 8.79
C ILE A 58 -1.23 -1.33 8.77
N ALA A 59 -2.43 -0.93 9.20
CA ALA A 59 -3.60 -1.80 9.18
C ALA A 59 -3.94 -2.26 7.75
N MET A 60 -3.97 -1.34 6.77
CA MET A 60 -4.23 -1.68 5.37
C MET A 60 -3.17 -2.62 4.79
N PHE A 61 -1.90 -2.42 5.15
CA PHE A 61 -0.80 -3.30 4.75
C PHE A 61 -0.98 -4.72 5.31
N VAL A 62 -1.25 -4.85 6.61
CA VAL A 62 -1.51 -6.15 7.25
C VAL A 62 -2.73 -6.84 6.63
N ILE A 63 -3.84 -6.11 6.43
CA ILE A 63 -5.05 -6.65 5.80
C ILE A 63 -4.76 -7.12 4.36
N HIS A 64 -3.95 -6.37 3.60
CA HIS A 64 -3.55 -6.75 2.25
C HIS A 64 -2.74 -8.05 2.23
N ILE A 65 -1.71 -8.16 3.09
CA ILE A 65 -0.90 -9.38 3.22
C ILE A 65 -1.75 -10.56 3.67
N HIS A 66 -2.56 -10.40 4.71
CA HIS A 66 -3.43 -11.46 5.22
C HIS A 66 -4.34 -11.98 4.12
N SER A 67 -4.94 -11.07 3.34
CA SER A 67 -5.78 -11.45 2.20
C SER A 67 -4.99 -12.23 1.13
N ALA A 68 -3.76 -11.82 0.82
CA ALA A 68 -2.92 -12.46 -0.20
C ALA A 68 -2.47 -13.86 0.22
N VAL A 69 -2.11 -14.02 1.50
CA VAL A 69 -1.75 -15.31 2.10
C VAL A 69 -2.97 -16.23 2.13
N SER A 70 -4.13 -15.73 2.56
CA SER A 70 -5.37 -16.50 2.59
C SER A 70 -5.73 -17.03 1.20
N LEU A 71 -5.74 -16.16 0.19
CA LEU A 71 -6.00 -16.54 -1.20
C LEU A 71 -4.98 -17.55 -1.74
N SER A 72 -3.70 -17.38 -1.40
CA SER A 72 -2.65 -18.32 -1.81
C SER A 72 -2.83 -19.69 -1.18
N ARG A 73 -3.19 -19.76 0.11
CA ARG A 73 -3.49 -21.02 0.81
C ARG A 73 -4.72 -21.71 0.23
N MET A 74 -5.79 -20.96 -0.06
CA MET A 74 -6.98 -21.48 -0.72
C MET A 74 -6.64 -22.06 -2.10
N SER A 75 -5.83 -21.37 -2.89
CA SER A 75 -5.37 -21.83 -4.21
C SER A 75 -4.55 -23.12 -4.14
N VAL A 76 -3.76 -23.33 -3.07
CA VAL A 76 -2.98 -24.55 -2.88
C VAL A 76 -3.86 -25.73 -2.45
N LYS A 77 -4.87 -25.47 -1.61
CA LYS A 77 -5.80 -26.49 -1.10
C LYS A 77 -6.90 -26.88 -2.10
N ALA A 78 -7.12 -26.07 -3.13
CA ALA A 78 -8.15 -26.30 -4.13
C ALA A 78 -7.96 -27.65 -4.85
N ASP A 79 -9.07 -28.37 -5.06
CA ASP A 79 -9.09 -29.63 -5.79
C ASP A 79 -8.62 -29.42 -7.23
N ARG A 80 -7.76 -30.32 -7.70
CA ARG A 80 -7.16 -30.27 -9.05
C ARG A 80 -7.91 -31.14 -10.05
N SER A 81 -8.93 -31.89 -9.63
CA SER A 81 -9.74 -32.72 -10.53
C SER A 81 -10.41 -31.90 -11.65
N TYR A 82 -10.60 -30.60 -11.45
CA TYR A 82 -11.17 -29.65 -12.43
C TYR A 82 -10.14 -28.68 -13.01
N ALA A 83 -8.85 -28.93 -12.82
CA ALA A 83 -7.81 -28.03 -13.32
C ALA A 83 -7.71 -28.13 -14.85
N SER A 84 -8.04 -27.03 -15.55
CA SER A 84 -7.71 -26.89 -16.98
C SER A 84 -6.24 -26.57 -17.16
N PRO A 85 -5.68 -26.71 -18.39
CA PRO A 85 -4.43 -26.05 -18.74
C PRO A 85 -4.50 -24.58 -18.31
N ARG A 86 -3.40 -24.06 -17.76
CA ARG A 86 -3.33 -22.66 -17.28
C ARG A 86 -3.39 -21.72 -18.48
N ASP A 87 -4.60 -21.35 -18.86
CA ASP A 87 -4.84 -20.34 -19.86
C ASP A 87 -4.91 -18.98 -19.16
N TYR A 88 -3.88 -18.16 -19.36
CA TYR A 88 -3.73 -16.88 -18.66
C TYR A 88 -4.52 -15.79 -19.36
N ILE A 89 -5.85 -15.89 -19.37
CA ILE A 89 -6.73 -14.93 -20.05
C ILE A 89 -6.68 -13.55 -19.34
N ALA A 90 -6.62 -13.54 -18.01
CA ALA A 90 -6.66 -12.32 -17.18
C ALA A 90 -5.34 -12.00 -16.44
N ALA A 91 -4.32 -12.87 -16.54
CA ALA A 91 -3.07 -12.73 -15.79
C ALA A 91 -1.92 -12.30 -16.69
N ASN A 92 -1.53 -11.02 -16.60
CA ASN A 92 -0.36 -10.47 -17.30
C ASN A 92 0.94 -10.67 -16.49
N PHE A 93 2.09 -10.29 -17.07
CA PHE A 93 3.41 -10.41 -16.44
C PHE A 93 3.45 -9.83 -15.02
N ALA A 94 2.91 -8.62 -14.82
CA ALA A 94 2.87 -7.97 -13.52
C ALA A 94 2.08 -8.80 -12.49
N SER A 95 0.88 -9.27 -12.83
CA SER A 95 0.08 -10.10 -11.93
C SER A 95 0.75 -11.43 -11.56
N ARG A 96 1.57 -11.98 -12.47
CA ARG A 96 2.29 -13.25 -12.26
C ARG A 96 3.47 -13.06 -11.30
N THR A 97 4.14 -11.90 -11.34
CA THR A 97 5.27 -11.61 -10.47
C THR A 97 4.86 -11.02 -9.13
N MET A 98 3.62 -10.54 -8.95
CA MET A 98 3.11 -9.98 -7.69
C MET A 98 3.33 -10.85 -6.44
N ARG A 99 3.28 -12.18 -6.58
CA ARG A 99 3.56 -13.11 -5.47
C ARG A 99 4.99 -13.03 -4.96
N TRP A 100 5.92 -12.60 -5.81
CA TRP A 100 7.34 -12.45 -5.50
C TRP A 100 7.70 -11.01 -5.17
N THR A 101 7.14 -10.04 -5.87
CA THR A 101 7.47 -8.62 -5.62
C THR A 101 6.99 -8.17 -4.24
N GLY A 102 5.88 -8.72 -3.73
CA GLY A 102 5.36 -8.36 -2.41
C GLY A 102 6.36 -8.64 -1.26
N PRO A 103 6.89 -9.87 -1.12
CA PRO A 103 7.87 -10.18 -0.08
C PRO A 103 9.28 -9.58 -0.27
N ILE A 104 9.63 -9.15 -1.47
CA ILE A 104 10.97 -8.60 -1.77
C ILE A 104 11.11 -7.14 -1.29
N VAL A 105 10.02 -6.38 -1.34
CA VAL A 105 9.95 -4.98 -0.90
C VAL A 105 9.65 -4.92 0.60
#